data_AF-A0A3B9CSD8-F1
#
_entry.id   AF-A0A3B9CSD8-F1
#
_cell.length_a   1.000
_cell.length_b   1.000
_cell.length_c   1.000
_cell.angle_alpha   90.00
_cell.angle_beta   90.00
_cell.angle_gamma   90.00
#
_symmetry.space_group_name_H-M   'P 1'
#
loop_
_entity.id
_entity.type
_entity.pdbx_description
1 polymer ?
#
loop_
_entity_poly.entity_id
_entity_poly.type
_entity_poly.pdbx_seq_one_letter_code
_entity_poly.pdbx_strand_id
1 'polypeptide(L)'
;KSVRDRKTSGGRVHQQALAWKTYQHITGGTIWLGIRIVVPPLVIYGTLIGGQILSDFGPIEWQATHITAFWLGGLLFFFNATRLSGRLLTSEMSEKTLASLMLLPGSTPELLLKMALGLLPAIVAGGSTMMISTFCSMATDSSFELLELLIEPAFYVPWAAFAVILHLQVLFSTWFRYGSMPLATFIVVTVYILVLMLAASGGGDGEFMRIALPLGLLVSSTLACALFQRAIIARVNELVS
;
A
#
# COMPACT_ATOMS: atom_id res chain seq x y z
N LYS A 1 30.14 14.81 -44.66
CA LYS A 1 29.89 13.62 -43.81
C LYS A 1 28.86 14.01 -42.76
N SER A 2 27.64 13.47 -42.87
CA SER A 2 26.46 13.89 -42.11
C SER A 2 26.51 13.45 -40.66
N VAL A 3 26.12 14.36 -39.76
CA VAL A 3 25.79 14.15 -38.34
C VAL A 3 24.41 13.46 -38.23
N ARG A 4 24.29 12.27 -38.82
CA ARG A 4 23.18 11.34 -38.59
C ARG A 4 23.77 10.14 -37.85
N ASP A 5 23.02 9.65 -36.86
CA ASP A 5 23.28 8.40 -36.11
C ASP A 5 23.99 8.51 -34.75
N ARG A 6 23.63 9.52 -33.95
CA ARG A 6 23.59 9.37 -32.47
C ARG A 6 22.14 9.39 -31.99
N LYS A 7 21.38 8.37 -32.37
CA LYS A 7 19.98 8.19 -31.96
C LYS A 7 19.70 6.77 -31.46
N THR A 8 20.62 6.19 -30.71
CA THR A 8 20.39 4.89 -30.08
C THR A 8 20.91 4.85 -28.63
N SER A 9 19.96 4.64 -27.71
CA SER A 9 20.12 4.06 -26.36
C SER A 9 20.49 4.92 -25.13
N GLY A 10 20.45 6.26 -25.18
CA GLY A 10 20.62 7.08 -23.96
C GLY A 10 19.36 7.25 -23.08
N GLY A 11 18.17 7.08 -23.64
CA GLY A 11 16.92 7.53 -23.00
C GLY A 11 16.37 6.61 -21.90
N ARG A 12 16.66 5.31 -21.94
CA ARG A 12 15.96 4.33 -21.09
C ARG A 12 16.45 4.35 -19.63
N VAL A 13 17.74 4.63 -19.42
CA VAL A 13 18.35 4.70 -18.08
C VAL A 13 17.93 5.98 -17.34
N HIS A 14 17.81 7.11 -18.06
CA HIS A 14 17.38 8.37 -17.45
C HIS A 14 15.89 8.40 -17.08
N GLN A 15 15.03 7.69 -17.83
CA GLN A 15 13.59 7.62 -17.52
C GLN A 15 13.27 6.95 -16.18
N GLN A 16 14.13 6.05 -15.72
CA GLN A 16 13.98 5.34 -14.44
C GLN A 16 14.83 5.94 -13.31
N ALA A 17 15.64 6.96 -13.58
CA ALA A 17 16.53 7.56 -12.59
C ALA A 17 15.77 8.06 -11.35
N LEU A 18 14.57 8.63 -11.55
CA LEU A 18 13.71 9.11 -10.46
C LEU A 18 13.18 7.95 -9.60
N ALA A 19 12.72 6.86 -10.22
CA ALA A 19 12.26 5.67 -9.51
C ALA A 19 13.40 5.04 -8.71
N TRP A 20 14.60 4.95 -9.32
CA TRP A 20 15.79 4.43 -8.65
C TRP A 20 16.27 5.32 -7.50
N LYS A 21 16.25 6.66 -7.66
CA LYS A 21 16.53 7.61 -6.57
C LYS A 21 15.60 7.36 -5.40
N THR A 22 14.30 7.32 -5.67
CA THR A 22 13.25 7.10 -4.66
C THR A 22 13.45 5.77 -3.94
N TYR A 23 13.73 4.70 -4.70
CA TYR A 23 14.04 3.39 -4.14
C TYR A 23 15.24 3.45 -3.19
N GLN A 24 16.38 3.97 -3.62
CA GLN A 24 17.59 4.01 -2.79
C GLN A 24 17.43 4.92 -1.56
N HIS A 25 16.87 6.12 -1.71
CA HIS A 25 16.85 7.15 -0.66
C HIS A 25 15.66 7.01 0.30
N ILE A 26 14.48 6.66 -0.20
CA ILE A 26 13.27 6.55 0.65
C ILE A 26 13.16 5.14 1.25
N THR A 27 13.44 4.11 0.45
CA THR A 27 13.23 2.72 0.90
C THR A 27 14.46 2.10 1.57
N GLY A 28 15.65 2.63 1.30
CA GLY A 28 16.93 2.14 1.82
C GLY A 28 17.66 1.16 0.90
N GLY A 29 17.17 0.94 -0.33
CA GLY A 29 17.82 0.08 -1.31
C GLY A 29 17.70 -1.42 -1.03
N THR A 30 18.60 -2.21 -1.62
CA THR A 30 18.50 -3.68 -1.69
C THR A 30 18.69 -4.37 -0.34
N ILE A 31 19.55 -3.85 0.54
CA ILE A 31 19.77 -4.42 1.87
C ILE A 31 18.49 -4.33 2.71
N TRP A 32 17.88 -3.14 2.76
CA TRP A 32 16.62 -2.93 3.47
C TRP A 32 15.46 -3.70 2.85
N LEU A 33 15.47 -3.88 1.52
CA LEU A 33 14.52 -4.76 0.84
C LEU A 33 14.64 -6.20 1.36
N GLY A 34 15.85 -6.76 1.41
CA GLY A 34 16.09 -8.10 1.92
C GLY A 34 15.65 -8.27 3.38
N ILE A 35 15.96 -7.29 4.24
CA ILE A 35 15.52 -7.27 5.64
C ILE A 35 13.99 -7.32 5.74
N ARG A 36 13.27 -6.54 4.93
CA ARG A 36 11.79 -6.50 4.93
C ARG A 36 11.15 -7.79 4.40
N ILE A 37 11.84 -8.53 3.54
CA ILE A 37 11.36 -9.81 3.03
C ILE A 37 11.57 -10.93 4.06
N VAL A 38 12.69 -10.91 4.79
CA VAL A 38 13.10 -12.05 5.64
C VAL A 38 12.68 -11.88 7.09
N VAL A 39 12.88 -10.69 7.68
CA VAL A 39 12.68 -10.49 9.12
C VAL A 39 11.21 -10.58 9.53
N PRO A 40 10.24 -9.92 8.85
CA PRO A 40 8.85 -9.98 9.27
C PRO A 40 8.24 -11.39 9.28
N PRO A 41 8.42 -12.23 8.23
CA PRO A 41 7.96 -13.61 8.29
C PRO A 41 8.59 -14.40 9.42
N LEU A 42 9.91 -14.28 9.64
CA LEU A 42 10.61 -15.00 10.71
C LEU A 42 10.07 -14.62 12.09
N VAL A 43 9.85 -13.32 12.35
CA VAL A 43 9.33 -12.85 13.63
C VAL A 43 7.88 -13.30 13.83
N ILE A 44 7.02 -13.15 12.82
CA ILE A 44 5.61 -13.53 12.93
C ILE A 44 5.46 -15.05 13.12
N TYR A 45 6.08 -15.85 12.25
CA TYR A 45 5.99 -17.30 12.37
C TYR A 45 6.69 -17.82 13.64
N GLY A 46 7.85 -17.26 13.99
CA GLY A 46 8.56 -17.64 15.21
C GLY A 46 7.76 -17.36 16.47
N THR A 47 7.05 -16.23 16.54
CA THR A 47 6.20 -15.89 17.69
C THR A 47 4.93 -16.73 17.75
N LEU A 48 4.27 -17.00 16.62
CA LEU A 48 3.07 -17.85 16.59
C LEU A 48 3.38 -19.30 16.94
N ILE A 49 4.39 -19.89 16.31
CA ILE A 49 4.80 -21.28 16.57
C ILE A 49 5.37 -21.41 17.99
N GLY A 50 6.25 -20.49 18.39
CA GLY A 50 6.82 -20.48 19.74
C GLY A 50 5.74 -20.33 20.82
N GLY A 51 4.72 -19.49 20.57
CA GLY A 51 3.58 -19.34 21.46
C GLY A 51 2.80 -20.66 21.65
N GLN A 52 2.54 -21.40 20.58
CA GLN A 52 1.84 -22.69 20.65
C GLN A 52 2.66 -23.77 21.36
N ILE A 53 3.98 -23.82 21.13
CA ILE A 53 4.88 -24.75 21.82
C ILE A 53 4.92 -24.47 23.32
N LEU A 54 4.96 -23.20 23.73
CA LEU A 54 5.08 -22.80 25.14
C LEU A 54 3.79 -22.94 25.94
N SER A 55 2.65 -23.07 25.28
CA SER A 55 1.33 -23.03 25.92
C SER A 55 0.68 -24.41 26.09
N ASP A 56 1.37 -25.48 25.70
CA ASP A 56 0.90 -26.87 25.80
C ASP A 56 -0.51 -27.10 25.20
N PHE A 57 -0.95 -26.28 24.24
CA PHE A 57 -2.28 -26.35 23.63
C PHE A 57 -2.50 -27.57 22.70
N GLY A 58 -1.59 -28.54 22.69
CA GLY A 58 -1.66 -29.73 21.84
C GLY A 58 -0.92 -29.56 20.51
N PRO A 59 -1.32 -30.28 19.45
CA PRO A 59 -0.63 -30.23 18.16
C PRO A 59 -0.74 -28.83 17.52
N ILE A 60 0.27 -28.46 16.74
CA ILE A 60 0.33 -27.16 16.05
C ILE A 60 -0.85 -27.04 15.08
N GLU A 61 -1.69 -26.04 15.29
CA GLU A 61 -2.79 -25.70 14.40
C GLU A 61 -2.27 -24.85 13.23
N TRP A 62 -1.78 -25.52 12.18
CA TRP A 62 -1.18 -24.86 11.01
C TRP A 62 -2.15 -23.91 10.29
N GLN A 63 -3.43 -24.29 10.18
CA GLN A 63 -4.45 -23.45 9.55
C GLN A 63 -4.62 -22.10 10.27
N ALA A 64 -4.86 -22.12 11.58
CA ALA A 64 -4.97 -20.92 12.40
C ALA A 64 -3.70 -20.07 12.33
N THR A 65 -2.54 -20.73 12.31
CA THR A 65 -1.23 -20.07 12.18
C THR A 65 -1.11 -19.31 10.86
N HIS A 66 -1.44 -19.94 9.72
CA HIS A 66 -1.35 -19.32 8.40
C HIS A 66 -2.36 -18.17 8.22
N ILE A 67 -3.60 -18.33 8.69
CA ILE A 67 -4.60 -17.27 8.62
C ILE A 67 -4.16 -16.07 9.48
N THR A 68 -3.68 -16.32 10.70
CA THR A 68 -3.21 -15.25 11.59
C THR A 68 -1.98 -14.54 11.02
N ALA A 69 -1.00 -15.30 10.51
CA ALA A 69 0.19 -14.74 9.87
C ALA A 69 -0.14 -13.92 8.61
N PHE A 70 -1.17 -14.32 7.85
CA PHE A 70 -1.66 -13.57 6.70
C PHE A 70 -2.18 -12.19 7.12
N TRP A 71 -3.05 -12.12 8.13
CA TRP A 71 -3.60 -10.84 8.60
C TRP A 71 -2.54 -9.95 9.26
N LEU A 72 -1.66 -10.52 10.09
CA LEU A 72 -0.53 -9.77 10.68
C LEU A 72 0.42 -9.24 9.60
N GLY A 73 0.69 -10.05 8.57
CA GLY A 73 1.44 -9.62 7.38
C GLY A 73 0.76 -8.48 6.65
N GLY A 74 -0.58 -8.51 6.52
CA GLY A 74 -1.37 -7.43 5.93
C GLY A 74 -1.28 -6.13 6.72
N LEU A 75 -1.34 -6.18 8.04
CA LEU A 75 -1.14 -5.01 8.90
C LEU A 75 0.26 -4.40 8.73
N LEU A 76 1.31 -5.24 8.68
CA LEU A 76 2.67 -4.76 8.41
C LEU A 76 2.83 -4.18 7.01
N PHE A 77 2.21 -4.78 6.00
CA PHE A 77 2.15 -4.25 4.65
C PHE A 77 1.51 -2.85 4.64
N PHE A 78 0.34 -2.69 5.24
CA PHE A 78 -0.36 -1.41 5.33
C PHE A 78 0.46 -0.36 6.06
N PHE A 79 1.05 -0.71 7.21
CA PHE A 79 1.88 0.20 7.98
C PHE A 79 3.13 0.64 7.20
N ASN A 80 3.80 -0.29 6.52
CA ASN A 80 4.99 0.02 5.73
C ASN A 80 4.66 0.92 4.53
N ALA A 81 3.59 0.58 3.80
CA ALA A 81 3.19 1.33 2.62
C ALA A 81 2.66 2.73 2.95
N THR A 82 1.87 2.89 4.02
CA THR A 82 1.51 4.21 4.55
C THR A 82 2.73 5.00 4.99
N ARG A 83 3.65 4.41 5.77
CA ARG A 83 4.88 5.11 6.19
C ARG A 83 5.70 5.60 4.99
N LEU A 84 5.82 4.80 3.94
CA LEU A 84 6.57 5.16 2.74
C LEU A 84 5.86 6.22 1.90
N SER A 85 4.55 6.10 1.68
CA SER A 85 3.77 7.06 0.88
C SER A 85 3.78 8.46 1.50
N GLY A 86 3.67 8.55 2.83
CA GLY A 86 3.73 9.82 3.55
C GLY A 86 5.06 10.55 3.42
N ARG A 87 6.16 9.84 3.08
CA ARG A 87 7.47 10.47 2.85
C ARG A 87 7.66 10.93 1.42
N LEU A 88 6.83 10.49 0.47
CA LEU A 88 7.06 10.67 -0.97
C LEU A 88 7.18 12.14 -1.37
N LEU A 89 6.26 13.00 -0.93
CA LEU A 89 6.33 14.44 -1.20
C LEU A 89 7.06 15.22 -0.10
N THR A 90 6.93 14.80 1.16
CA THR A 90 7.56 15.51 2.28
C THR A 90 9.09 15.52 2.19
N SER A 91 9.73 14.46 1.69
CA SER A 91 11.18 14.47 1.49
C SER A 91 11.60 15.52 0.46
N GLU A 92 10.94 15.55 -0.70
CA GLU A 92 11.26 16.51 -1.77
C GLU A 92 10.92 17.96 -1.38
N MET A 93 9.87 18.17 -0.60
CA MET A 93 9.55 19.49 -0.03
C MET A 93 10.61 19.92 0.99
N SER A 94 11.04 19.01 1.86
CA SER A 94 12.05 19.32 2.88
C SER A 94 13.44 19.61 2.30
N GLU A 95 13.79 18.93 1.21
CA GLU A 95 15.06 19.11 0.48
C GLU A 95 15.00 20.25 -0.55
N LYS A 96 13.83 20.91 -0.72
CA LYS A 96 13.59 21.96 -1.73
C LYS A 96 13.86 21.50 -3.17
N THR A 97 13.80 20.20 -3.42
CA THR A 97 14.06 19.59 -4.73
C THR A 97 12.80 19.51 -5.59
N LEU A 98 11.61 19.72 -5.03
CA LEU A 98 10.34 19.63 -5.75
C LEU A 98 10.29 20.55 -7.00
N ALA A 99 10.70 21.80 -6.88
CA ALA A 99 10.73 22.74 -8.00
C ALA A 99 11.69 22.28 -9.11
N SER A 100 12.88 21.78 -8.73
CA SER A 100 13.84 21.22 -9.70
C SER A 100 13.30 19.96 -10.39
N LEU A 101 12.48 19.18 -9.69
CA LEU A 101 11.85 17.98 -10.23
C LEU A 101 10.86 18.31 -11.36
N MET A 102 10.17 19.45 -11.23
CA MET A 102 9.16 19.90 -12.20
C MET A 102 9.75 20.55 -13.44
N LEU A 103 11.04 20.90 -13.42
CA LEU A 103 11.77 21.33 -14.60
C LEU A 103 12.10 20.16 -15.54
N LEU A 104 11.98 18.91 -15.08
CA LEU A 104 12.20 17.76 -15.94
C LEU A 104 11.12 17.66 -17.02
N PRO A 105 11.50 17.26 -18.25
CA PRO A 105 10.53 17.07 -19.33
C PRO A 105 9.57 15.93 -18.98
N GLY A 106 8.31 16.27 -18.77
CA GLY A 106 7.25 15.32 -18.44
C GLY A 106 6.04 15.99 -17.83
N SER A 107 4.93 15.26 -17.73
CA SER A 107 3.75 15.74 -17.02
C SER A 107 3.88 15.47 -15.52
N THR A 108 3.35 16.35 -14.66
CA THR A 108 3.27 16.15 -13.20
C THR A 108 2.76 14.74 -12.79
N PRO A 109 1.68 14.19 -13.37
CA PRO A 109 1.24 12.84 -13.03
C PRO A 109 2.26 11.75 -13.39
N GLU A 110 3.02 11.91 -14.47
CA GLU A 110 4.06 10.95 -14.85
C GLU A 110 5.22 10.96 -13.86
N LEU A 111 5.61 12.14 -13.35
CA LEU A 111 6.64 12.28 -12.32
C LEU A 111 6.20 11.61 -11.01
N LEU A 112 4.98 11.89 -10.55
CA LEU A 112 4.41 11.28 -9.34
C LEU A 112 4.32 9.75 -9.48
N LEU A 113 3.92 9.25 -10.65
CA LEU A 113 3.88 7.82 -10.92
C LEU A 113 5.27 7.19 -10.87
N LYS A 114 6.30 7.84 -11.44
CA LYS A 114 7.69 7.37 -11.35
C LYS A 114 8.20 7.30 -9.92
N MET A 115 7.84 8.27 -9.07
CA MET A 115 8.17 8.23 -7.64
C MET A 115 7.44 7.07 -6.95
N ALA A 116 6.14 6.90 -7.20
CA ALA A 116 5.36 5.80 -6.63
C ALA A 116 5.92 4.43 -7.04
N LEU A 117 6.33 4.25 -8.30
CA LEU A 117 6.98 3.03 -8.79
C LEU A 117 8.29 2.73 -8.05
N GLY A 118 9.04 3.74 -7.63
CA GLY A 118 10.25 3.55 -6.83
C GLY A 118 9.99 2.99 -5.42
N LEU A 119 8.78 3.18 -4.89
CA LEU A 119 8.37 2.62 -3.59
C LEU A 119 7.86 1.18 -3.70
N LEU A 120 7.40 0.78 -4.89
CA LEU A 120 6.70 -0.49 -5.12
C LEU A 120 7.49 -1.72 -4.62
N PRO A 121 8.81 -1.87 -4.89
CA PRO A 121 9.57 -3.02 -4.38
C PRO A 121 9.51 -3.12 -2.85
N ALA A 122 9.62 -2.00 -2.14
CA ALA A 122 9.63 -1.97 -0.68
C ALA A 122 8.25 -2.17 -0.06
N ILE A 123 7.20 -1.79 -0.78
CA ILE A 123 5.81 -2.07 -0.44
C ILE A 123 5.54 -3.58 -0.60
N VAL A 124 5.87 -4.14 -1.76
CA VAL A 124 5.73 -5.58 -2.04
C VAL A 124 6.52 -6.43 -1.04
N ALA A 125 7.74 -6.00 -0.67
CA ALA A 125 8.51 -6.66 0.37
C ALA A 125 7.79 -6.71 1.72
N GLY A 126 7.00 -5.69 2.07
CA GLY A 126 6.15 -5.70 3.27
C GLY A 126 5.03 -6.75 3.20
N GLY A 127 4.60 -7.11 2.00
CA GLY A 127 3.57 -8.12 1.75
C GLY A 127 4.13 -9.55 1.65
N SER A 128 5.46 -9.71 1.76
CA SER A 128 6.13 -11.02 1.69
C SER A 128 5.54 -12.03 2.67
N THR A 129 5.23 -11.60 3.91
CA THR A 129 4.62 -12.49 4.91
C THR A 129 3.26 -12.99 4.47
N MET A 130 2.43 -12.14 3.86
CA MET A 130 1.14 -12.55 3.32
C MET A 130 1.32 -13.59 2.21
N MET A 131 2.24 -13.32 1.27
CA MET A 131 2.53 -14.23 0.16
C MET A 131 3.03 -15.59 0.63
N ILE A 132 3.96 -15.60 1.60
CA ILE A 132 4.47 -16.82 2.22
C ILE A 132 3.32 -17.56 2.91
N SER A 133 2.47 -16.85 3.66
CA SER A 133 1.34 -17.46 4.34
C SER A 133 0.34 -18.10 3.41
N THR A 134 -0.01 -17.41 2.31
CA THR A 134 -0.86 -17.97 1.26
C THR A 134 -0.24 -19.21 0.65
N PHE A 135 1.05 -19.17 0.30
CA PHE A 135 1.76 -20.32 -0.28
C PHE A 135 1.81 -21.51 0.68
N CYS A 136 2.12 -21.29 1.96
CA CYS A 136 2.16 -22.34 2.97
C CYS A 136 0.76 -22.95 3.23
N SER A 137 -0.30 -22.13 3.25
CA SER A 137 -1.68 -22.61 3.37
C SER A 137 -2.12 -23.44 2.17
N MET A 138 -1.62 -23.11 0.97
CA MET A 138 -1.87 -23.95 -0.22
C MET A 138 -1.16 -25.30 -0.14
N ALA A 139 0.00 -25.37 0.52
CA ALA A 139 0.78 -26.60 0.66
C ALA A 139 0.27 -27.54 1.77
N THR A 140 -0.58 -27.05 2.68
CA THR A 140 -1.05 -27.79 3.87
C THR A 140 -2.51 -28.24 3.76
N ASP A 141 -3.07 -28.29 2.54
CA ASP A 141 -4.47 -28.61 2.23
C ASP A 141 -5.54 -27.68 2.85
N SER A 142 -5.14 -26.64 3.59
CA SER A 142 -6.01 -25.55 4.09
C SER A 142 -6.30 -24.48 3.02
N SER A 143 -6.35 -24.86 1.75
CA SER A 143 -6.41 -23.93 0.61
C SER A 143 -7.81 -23.38 0.32
N PHE A 144 -8.86 -24.15 0.63
CA PHE A 144 -10.24 -23.83 0.24
C PHE A 144 -10.78 -22.56 0.90
N GLU A 145 -10.52 -22.34 2.19
CA GLU A 145 -11.04 -21.18 2.92
C GLU A 145 -10.41 -19.85 2.48
N LEU A 146 -9.08 -19.83 2.25
CA LEU A 146 -8.43 -18.63 1.73
C LEU A 146 -8.89 -18.29 0.32
N LEU A 147 -9.14 -19.31 -0.51
CA LEU A 147 -9.64 -19.10 -1.87
C LEU A 147 -11.08 -18.58 -1.87
N GLU A 148 -11.93 -19.12 -1.00
CA GLU A 148 -13.31 -18.64 -0.81
C GLU A 148 -13.31 -17.17 -0.35
N LEU A 149 -12.46 -16.84 0.62
CA LEU A 149 -12.28 -15.47 1.10
C LEU A 149 -11.85 -14.50 -0.02
N LEU A 150 -10.97 -14.94 -0.94
CA LEU A 150 -10.52 -14.11 -2.07
C LEU A 150 -11.64 -13.83 -3.09
N ILE A 151 -12.70 -14.63 -3.13
CA ILE A 151 -13.84 -14.42 -4.04
C ILE A 151 -14.84 -13.44 -3.43
N GLU A 152 -14.91 -13.34 -2.11
CA GLU A 152 -15.87 -12.48 -1.43
C GLU A 152 -15.61 -10.98 -1.69
N PRO A 153 -16.60 -10.19 -2.15
CA PRO A 153 -16.43 -8.75 -2.37
C PRO A 153 -15.96 -8.00 -1.13
N ALA A 154 -16.40 -8.43 0.06
CA ALA A 154 -16.02 -7.86 1.34
C ALA A 154 -14.51 -7.90 1.59
N PHE A 155 -13.80 -8.90 1.08
CA PHE A 155 -12.36 -9.02 1.20
C PHE A 155 -11.61 -7.84 0.55
N TYR A 156 -12.15 -7.30 -0.54
CA TYR A 156 -11.53 -6.19 -1.28
C TYR A 156 -11.78 -4.81 -0.64
N VAL A 157 -12.76 -4.70 0.27
CA VAL A 157 -13.14 -3.42 0.88
C VAL A 157 -11.99 -2.81 1.71
N PRO A 158 -11.28 -3.54 2.59
CA PRO A 158 -10.10 -3.02 3.28
C PRO A 158 -8.99 -2.55 2.33
N TRP A 159 -8.79 -3.22 1.20
CA TRP A 159 -7.79 -2.82 0.21
C TRP A 159 -8.17 -1.52 -0.50
N ALA A 160 -9.45 -1.34 -0.82
CA ALA A 160 -9.95 -0.08 -1.38
C ALA A 160 -9.85 1.06 -0.36
N ALA A 161 -10.22 0.82 0.91
CA ALA A 161 -10.04 1.77 1.99
C ALA A 161 -8.57 2.17 2.15
N PHE A 162 -7.67 1.18 2.08
CA PHE A 162 -6.24 1.40 2.13
C PHE A 162 -5.73 2.26 0.96
N ALA A 163 -6.21 2.01 -0.27
CA ALA A 163 -5.87 2.86 -1.41
C ALA A 163 -6.32 4.32 -1.19
N VAL A 164 -7.52 4.52 -0.62
CA VAL A 164 -8.02 5.85 -0.25
C VAL A 164 -7.11 6.49 0.82
N ILE A 165 -6.71 5.74 1.85
CA ILE A 165 -5.76 6.21 2.88
C ILE A 165 -4.46 6.66 2.23
N LEU A 166 -3.89 5.89 1.30
CA LEU A 166 -2.64 6.27 0.63
C LEU A 166 -2.77 7.59 -0.14
N HIS A 167 -3.84 7.77 -0.92
CA HIS A 167 -4.05 9.01 -1.66
C HIS A 167 -4.27 10.20 -0.72
N LEU A 168 -5.13 10.03 0.29
CA LEU A 168 -5.41 11.08 1.26
C LEU A 168 -4.17 11.44 2.08
N GLN A 169 -3.35 10.45 2.43
CA GLN A 169 -2.09 10.65 3.14
C GLN A 169 -1.08 11.43 2.31
N VAL A 170 -0.91 11.09 1.03
CA VAL A 170 -0.04 11.85 0.11
C VAL A 170 -0.54 13.28 -0.02
N LEU A 171 -1.86 13.47 -0.14
CA LEU A 171 -2.46 14.80 -0.18
C LEU A 171 -2.17 15.59 1.12
N PHE A 172 -2.42 15.02 2.30
CA PHE A 172 -2.14 15.66 3.59
C PHE A 172 -0.66 15.91 3.84
N SER A 173 0.24 15.11 3.27
CA SER A 173 1.68 15.33 3.36
C SER A 173 2.15 16.64 2.72
N THR A 174 1.32 17.24 1.86
CA THR A 174 1.58 18.56 1.26
C THR A 174 1.20 19.73 2.17
N TRP A 175 0.31 19.53 3.15
CA TRP A 175 -0.10 20.57 4.11
C TRP A 175 0.58 20.41 5.47
N PHE A 176 0.74 19.17 5.93
CA PHE A 176 1.28 18.88 7.25
C PHE A 176 2.64 18.21 7.15
N ARG A 177 3.63 18.76 7.87
CA ARG A 177 4.99 18.19 7.95
C ARG A 177 5.03 16.86 8.72
N TYR A 178 4.17 16.72 9.72
CA TYR A 178 4.05 15.53 10.57
C TYR A 178 2.56 15.21 10.79
N GLY A 179 2.23 13.93 10.99
CA GLY A 179 0.86 13.52 11.35
C GLY A 179 -0.12 13.28 10.19
N SER A 180 0.33 13.35 8.92
CA SER A 180 -0.53 13.02 7.77
C SER A 180 -1.07 11.59 7.82
N MET A 181 -0.26 10.63 8.29
CA MET A 181 -0.63 9.22 8.43
C MET A 181 -1.79 8.99 9.42
N PRO A 182 -1.68 9.36 10.72
CA PRO A 182 -2.76 9.13 11.66
C PRO A 182 -4.03 9.90 11.28
N LEU A 183 -3.92 11.10 10.71
CA LEU A 183 -5.08 11.89 10.29
C LEU A 183 -5.84 11.22 9.14
N ALA A 184 -5.13 10.78 8.08
CA ALA A 184 -5.76 10.08 6.96
C ALA A 184 -6.41 8.77 7.40
N THR A 185 -5.72 8.01 8.24
CA THR A 185 -6.22 6.74 8.78
C THR A 185 -7.47 6.97 9.63
N PHE A 186 -7.45 7.95 10.54
CA PHE A 186 -8.57 8.28 11.41
C PHE A 186 -9.82 8.67 10.62
N ILE A 187 -9.68 9.54 9.62
CA ILE A 187 -10.81 9.99 8.79
C ILE A 187 -11.42 8.81 8.04
N VAL A 188 -10.60 8.02 7.32
CA VAL A 188 -11.11 6.91 6.51
C VAL A 188 -11.74 5.85 7.41
N VAL A 189 -11.08 5.42 8.48
CA VAL A 189 -11.64 4.42 9.41
C VAL A 189 -12.94 4.89 10.03
N THR A 190 -13.03 6.17 10.45
CA THR A 190 -14.26 6.73 11.04
C THR A 190 -15.41 6.72 10.02
N VAL A 191 -15.16 7.13 8.77
CA VAL A 191 -16.18 7.11 7.71
C VAL A 191 -16.64 5.68 7.41
N TYR A 192 -15.73 4.71 7.33
CA TYR A 192 -16.11 3.32 7.07
C TYR A 192 -16.91 2.72 8.22
N ILE A 193 -16.49 2.94 9.47
CA ILE A 193 -17.26 2.49 10.64
C ILE A 193 -18.65 3.12 10.64
N LEU A 194 -18.76 4.42 10.36
CA LEU A 194 -20.06 5.10 10.30
C LEU A 194 -20.97 4.50 9.21
N VAL A 195 -20.43 4.23 8.02
CA VAL A 195 -21.20 3.60 6.93
C VAL A 195 -21.66 2.19 7.32
N LEU A 196 -20.78 1.39 7.94
CA LEU A 196 -21.13 0.05 8.41
C LEU A 196 -22.21 0.09 9.51
N MET A 197 -22.10 1.03 10.45
CA MET A 197 -23.09 1.21 11.53
C MET A 197 -24.46 1.64 10.98
N LEU A 198 -24.48 2.58 10.03
CA LEU A 198 -25.70 3.01 9.37
C LEU A 198 -26.35 1.86 8.60
N ALA A 199 -25.56 1.08 7.86
CA ALA A 199 -26.03 -0.08 7.12
C ALA A 199 -26.61 -1.16 8.05
N ALA A 200 -25.94 -1.43 9.18
CA ALA A 200 -26.42 -2.39 10.17
C ALA A 200 -27.72 -1.93 10.87
N SER A 201 -27.85 -0.62 11.16
CA SER A 201 -29.05 -0.06 11.80
C SER A 201 -30.28 -0.01 10.89
N GLY A 202 -30.08 0.00 9.57
CA GLY A 202 -31.15 0.11 8.58
C GLY A 202 -31.94 -1.17 8.33
N GLY A 203 -31.66 -2.27 9.04
CA GLY A 203 -32.36 -3.54 8.85
C GLY A 203 -32.11 -4.19 7.49
N GLY A 204 -30.94 -3.94 6.89
CA GLY A 204 -30.58 -4.48 5.59
C GLY A 204 -30.64 -6.00 5.56
N ASP A 205 -31.20 -6.55 4.49
CA ASP A 205 -31.21 -7.98 4.22
C ASP A 205 -29.77 -8.54 4.16
N GLY A 206 -29.60 -9.83 4.50
CA GLY A 206 -28.29 -10.48 4.54
C GLY A 206 -27.55 -10.40 3.20
N GLU A 207 -28.28 -10.46 2.08
CA GLU A 207 -27.71 -10.30 0.74
C GLU A 207 -27.22 -8.87 0.46
N PHE A 208 -27.93 -7.85 0.96
CA PHE A 208 -27.52 -6.45 0.83
C PHE A 208 -26.18 -6.20 1.52
N MET A 209 -26.02 -6.73 2.75
CA MET A 209 -24.79 -6.57 3.52
C MET A 209 -23.61 -7.36 2.92
N ARG A 210 -23.88 -8.50 2.28
CA ARG A 210 -22.84 -9.37 1.71
C ARG A 210 -22.34 -8.91 0.33
N ILE A 211 -23.22 -8.31 -0.49
CA ILE A 211 -22.90 -8.01 -1.90
C ILE A 211 -23.00 -6.51 -2.21
N ALA A 212 -24.18 -5.92 -2.02
CA ALA A 212 -24.45 -4.56 -2.48
C ALA A 212 -23.61 -3.51 -1.74
N LEU A 213 -23.50 -3.64 -0.41
CA LEU A 213 -22.73 -2.72 0.42
C LEU A 213 -21.22 -2.75 0.09
N PRO A 214 -20.54 -3.91 0.06
CA PRO A 214 -19.14 -3.98 -0.37
C PRO A 214 -18.90 -3.39 -1.76
N LEU A 215 -19.75 -3.70 -2.74
CA LEU A 215 -19.62 -3.14 -4.10
C LEU A 215 -19.78 -1.61 -4.11
N GLY A 216 -20.76 -1.07 -3.38
CA GLY A 216 -20.94 0.37 -3.22
C GLY A 216 -19.73 1.06 -2.56
N LEU A 217 -19.14 0.41 -1.55
CA LEU A 217 -17.90 0.87 -0.93
C LEU A 217 -16.72 0.84 -1.90
N LEU A 218 -16.57 -0.22 -2.71
CA LEU A 218 -15.53 -0.29 -3.73
C LEU A 218 -15.66 0.83 -4.77
N VAL A 219 -16.87 1.04 -5.30
CA VAL A 219 -17.12 2.11 -6.28
C VAL A 219 -16.85 3.48 -5.68
N SER A 220 -17.37 3.77 -4.48
CA SER A 220 -17.13 5.07 -3.83
C SER A 220 -15.65 5.29 -3.50
N SER A 221 -14.91 4.24 -3.11
CA SER A 221 -13.46 4.30 -2.88
C SER A 221 -12.68 4.65 -4.14
N THR A 222 -13.03 4.04 -5.28
CA THR A 222 -12.35 4.33 -6.56
C THR A 222 -12.61 5.75 -7.01
N LEU A 223 -13.83 6.26 -6.86
CA LEU A 223 -14.16 7.66 -7.11
C LEU A 223 -13.38 8.60 -6.17
N ALA A 224 -13.32 8.29 -4.87
CA ALA A 224 -12.54 9.06 -3.91
C ALA A 224 -11.04 9.09 -4.28
N CYS A 225 -10.46 7.96 -4.67
CA CYS A 225 -9.06 7.90 -5.14
C CYS A 225 -8.85 8.80 -6.37
N ALA A 226 -9.75 8.76 -7.36
CA ALA A 226 -9.65 9.59 -8.55
C ALA A 226 -9.74 11.10 -8.22
N LEU A 227 -10.62 11.48 -7.29
CA LEU A 227 -10.75 12.87 -6.82
C LEU A 227 -9.49 13.32 -6.07
N PHE A 228 -8.98 12.50 -5.15
CA PHE A 228 -7.75 12.81 -4.42
C PHE A 228 -6.54 12.87 -5.34
N GLN A 229 -6.43 12.00 -6.35
CA GLN A 229 -5.35 12.06 -7.33
C GLN A 229 -5.36 13.39 -8.09
N ARG A 230 -6.54 13.88 -8.50
CA ARG A 230 -6.68 15.21 -9.13
C ARG A 230 -6.29 16.33 -8.17
N ALA A 231 -6.72 16.25 -6.91
CA ALA A 231 -6.36 17.23 -5.89
C ALA A 231 -4.85 17.28 -5.62
N ILE A 232 -4.18 16.12 -5.57
CA ILE A 232 -2.71 16.03 -5.41
C ILE A 232 -2.03 16.74 -6.57
N ILE A 233 -2.43 16.45 -7.81
CA ILE A 233 -1.81 17.07 -9.01
C ILE A 233 -2.00 18.59 -8.99
N ALA A 234 -3.23 19.07 -8.71
CA ALA A 234 -3.52 20.49 -8.62
C ALA A 234 -2.66 21.17 -7.54
N ARG A 235 -2.55 20.54 -6.36
CA ARG A 235 -1.77 21.07 -5.24
C ARG A 235 -0.28 21.09 -5.54
N VAL A 236 0.25 20.06 -6.18
CA VAL A 236 1.67 20.01 -6.57
C VAL A 236 1.98 21.11 -7.59
N ASN A 237 1.09 21.38 -8.54
CA ASN A 237 1.26 22.48 -9.49
C ASN A 237 1.24 23.85 -8.81
N GLU A 238 0.35 24.06 -7.83
CA GLU A 238 0.27 25.31 -7.04
C GLU A 238 1.54 25.56 -6.21
N LEU A 239 2.20 24.52 -5.71
CA LEU A 239 3.43 24.66 -4.93
C LEU A 239 4.67 25.04 -5.77
N VAL A 240 4.54 24.97 -7.10
CA VAL A 240 5.64 25.16 -8.05
C VAL A 240 5.52 26.49 -8.79
N SER A 241 4.30 27.04 -8.91
CA SER A 241 4.02 28.38 -9.44
C SER A 241 4.42 29.48 -8.46
#